data_AF-A0A1H7US33-F1
#
_entry.id   AF-A0A1H7US33-F1
#
_cell.length_a   1.000
_cell.length_b   1.000
_cell.length_c   1.000
_cell.angle_alpha   90.00
_cell.angle_beta   90.00
_cell.angle_gamma   90.00
#
_symmetry.space_group_name_H-M   'P 1'
#
loop_
_entity.id
_entity.type
_entity.pdbx_description
1 polymer ?
#
loop_
_entity_poly.entity_id
_entity_poly.type
_entity_poly.pdbx_seq_one_letter_code
_entity_poly.pdbx_strand_id
1 'polypeptide(L)'
;MNAEIIDQDTRGIGVRVNDNNGAEHTVAVGFDGEIQGHSQDDYPDDPVKRTEEEDERVSQARRYARYHVQRETEYDPVPWEEHIPRLEQTRAAIEALSTEAFEEYFGTYFDQLNGHLPTIDHPVEHPPELDDEEFYMYLLDVYLDGDGTIEATSDIHFQYLEGPKNKPTHVWGADPLPDRDPDARLQLMPQYLPSVEVGQAFFAYHLRCQIRDCYLMMGAESPQEYRVLGPGIYEATSRYMTEGRPYEPYHELHADIPGYNLDFDYGLGEQGKQIAQAAGRIRDATDDQ
;
A
#
# COMPACT_ATOMS: atom_id res chain seq x y z
N MET A 1 20.03 2.03 -2.04
CA MET A 1 19.86 3.43 -1.63
C MET A 1 20.73 3.71 -0.42
N ASN A 2 21.30 4.91 -0.32
CA ASN A 2 21.95 5.43 0.88
C ASN A 2 21.67 6.93 0.97
N ALA A 3 21.59 7.50 2.18
CA ALA A 3 21.34 8.93 2.35
C ALA A 3 22.13 9.52 3.53
N GLU A 4 22.32 10.83 3.47
CA GLU A 4 22.87 11.65 4.55
C GLU A 4 22.15 13.00 4.60
N ILE A 5 21.92 13.52 5.81
CA ILE A 5 21.49 14.91 6.02
C ILE A 5 22.70 15.82 5.82
N ILE A 6 22.59 16.77 4.90
CA ILE A 6 23.68 17.68 4.52
C ILE A 6 23.45 19.13 4.93
N ASP A 7 22.20 19.53 5.18
CA ASP A 7 21.85 20.89 5.60
C ASP A 7 20.48 20.92 6.30
N GLN A 8 20.24 21.95 7.09
CA GLN A 8 18.92 22.27 7.66
C GLN A 8 18.76 23.79 7.73
N ASP A 9 17.69 24.30 7.14
CA ASP A 9 17.33 25.72 7.21
C ASP A 9 15.98 25.92 7.91
N THR A 10 15.45 27.14 7.86
CA THR A 10 14.15 27.48 8.46
C THR A 10 12.93 26.89 7.74
N ARG A 11 13.12 26.25 6.58
CA ARG A 11 12.07 25.73 5.70
C ARG A 11 12.10 24.21 5.57
N GLY A 12 13.23 23.57 5.81
CA GLY A 12 13.33 22.12 5.71
C GLY A 12 14.76 21.58 5.88
N ILE A 13 14.93 20.35 5.40
CA ILE A 13 16.15 19.56 5.52
C ILE A 13 16.66 19.19 4.12
N GLY A 14 17.95 19.46 3.89
CA GLY A 14 18.66 19.01 2.69
C GLY A 14 19.21 17.59 2.90
N VAL A 15 18.86 16.68 2.00
CA VAL A 15 19.30 15.28 2.03
C VAL A 15 20.05 14.97 0.74
N ARG A 16 21.24 14.38 0.85
CA ARG A 16 21.91 13.74 -0.27
C ARG A 16 21.50 12.27 -0.30
N VAL A 17 21.00 11.78 -1.43
CA VAL A 17 20.61 10.39 -1.64
C VAL A 17 21.43 9.81 -2.80
N ASN A 18 22.05 8.66 -2.59
CA ASN A 18 22.63 7.85 -3.66
C ASN A 18 21.64 6.75 -4.02
N ASP A 19 21.18 6.74 -5.28
CA ASP A 19 20.22 5.74 -5.73
C ASP A 19 20.88 4.37 -6.00
N ASN A 20 20.10 3.39 -6.47
CA ASN A 20 20.61 2.05 -6.76
C ASN A 20 21.48 1.98 -8.04
N ASN A 21 21.45 3.00 -8.88
CA ASN A 21 22.33 3.14 -10.05
C ASN A 21 23.60 3.93 -9.73
N GLY A 22 23.70 4.47 -8.51
CA GLY A 22 24.81 5.29 -8.06
C GLY A 22 24.69 6.77 -8.43
N ALA A 23 23.53 7.20 -8.93
CA ALA A 23 23.25 8.61 -9.17
C ALA A 23 23.11 9.36 -7.85
N GLU A 24 23.71 10.54 -7.76
CA GLU A 24 23.62 11.39 -6.58
C GLU A 24 22.48 12.41 -6.75
N HIS A 25 21.55 12.38 -5.80
CA HIS A 25 20.42 13.29 -5.70
C HIS A 25 20.63 14.22 -4.51
N THR A 26 20.36 15.51 -4.70
CA THR A 26 20.15 16.46 -3.60
C THR A 26 18.67 16.80 -3.54
N VAL A 27 18.04 16.46 -2.41
CA VAL A 27 16.60 16.63 -2.18
C VAL A 27 16.38 17.55 -0.99
N ALA A 28 15.62 18.62 -1.17
CA ALA A 28 15.17 19.49 -0.09
C ALA A 28 13.77 19.07 0.35
N VAL A 29 13.66 18.56 1.57
CA VAL A 29 12.42 18.04 2.18
C VAL A 29 11.90 19.08 3.19
N GLY A 30 10.70 19.61 2.97
CA GLY A 30 10.02 20.45 3.95
C GLY A 30 9.64 19.66 5.22
N PHE A 31 9.43 20.35 6.33
CA PHE A 31 9.03 19.71 7.59
C PHE A 31 7.68 18.98 7.51
N ASP A 32 6.84 19.35 6.53
CA ASP A 32 5.56 18.74 6.18
C ASP A 32 5.67 17.67 5.08
N GLY A 33 6.88 17.40 4.58
CA GLY A 33 7.13 16.45 3.50
C GLY A 33 7.00 16.98 2.08
N GLU A 34 6.71 18.27 1.88
CA GLU A 34 6.77 18.88 0.55
C GLU A 34 8.21 18.80 0.01
N ILE A 35 8.39 18.34 -1.24
CA ILE A 35 9.70 18.38 -1.90
C ILE A 35 9.90 19.77 -2.48
N GLN A 36 10.67 20.60 -1.77
CA GLN A 36 10.95 22.00 -2.13
C GLN A 36 11.97 22.14 -3.27
N GLY A 37 12.77 21.10 -3.49
CA GLY A 37 13.76 21.05 -4.54
C GLY A 37 14.32 19.65 -4.71
N HIS A 38 14.66 19.29 -5.94
CA HIS A 38 15.35 18.05 -6.27
C HIS A 38 16.28 18.31 -7.47
N SER A 39 17.58 18.13 -7.27
CA SER A 39 18.60 18.19 -8.33
C SER A 39 19.43 16.91 -8.39
N GLN A 40 19.83 16.53 -9.60
CA GLN A 40 20.69 15.40 -9.93
C GLN A 40 21.22 15.62 -11.37
N ASP A 41 22.32 14.98 -11.77
CA ASP A 41 22.95 15.21 -13.09
C ASP A 41 22.92 13.97 -14.01
N ASP A 42 22.52 12.79 -13.51
CA ASP A 42 22.62 11.51 -14.22
C ASP A 42 21.41 11.21 -15.14
N TYR A 43 20.25 11.77 -14.83
CA TYR A 43 18.99 11.61 -15.56
C TYR A 43 18.56 12.93 -16.23
N PRO A 44 17.77 12.90 -17.31
CA PRO A 44 17.23 14.11 -17.91
C PRO A 44 16.43 14.99 -16.92
N ASP A 45 16.62 16.32 -16.97
CA ASP A 45 15.84 17.27 -16.15
C ASP A 45 14.36 17.28 -16.51
N ASP A 46 14.07 17.19 -17.82
CA ASP A 46 12.73 17.14 -18.38
C ASP A 46 12.14 15.74 -18.20
N PRO A 47 11.10 15.55 -17.38
CA PRO A 47 10.53 14.23 -17.10
C PRO A 47 10.08 13.50 -18.38
N VAL A 48 9.65 14.23 -19.41
CA VAL A 48 9.20 13.64 -20.69
C VAL A 48 10.35 12.97 -21.45
N LYS A 49 11.60 13.27 -21.09
CA LYS A 49 12.79 12.67 -21.70
C LYS A 49 13.34 11.48 -20.90
N ARG A 50 12.80 11.19 -19.72
CA ARG A 50 13.21 10.05 -18.89
C ARG A 50 12.59 8.77 -19.40
N THR A 51 13.29 7.65 -19.21
CA THR A 51 12.68 6.33 -19.27
C THR A 51 11.80 6.11 -18.02
N GLU A 52 10.92 5.10 -18.06
CA GLU A 52 10.14 4.69 -16.88
C GLU A 52 11.05 4.30 -15.70
N GLU A 53 12.19 3.66 -15.97
CA GLU A 53 13.17 3.35 -14.93
C GLU A 53 13.74 4.63 -14.31
N GLU A 54 14.23 5.55 -15.13
CA GLU A 54 14.86 6.80 -14.66
C GLU A 54 13.87 7.66 -13.87
N ASP A 55 12.61 7.76 -14.31
CA ASP A 55 11.58 8.49 -13.57
C ASP A 55 11.23 7.82 -12.24
N GLU A 56 11.22 6.48 -12.20
CA GLU A 56 11.04 5.74 -10.96
C GLU A 56 12.21 5.97 -10.00
N ARG A 57 13.47 5.99 -10.47
CA ARG A 57 14.64 6.29 -9.61
C ARG A 57 14.53 7.67 -8.95
N VAL A 58 14.14 8.68 -9.73
CA VAL A 58 13.89 10.03 -9.22
C VAL A 58 12.77 10.04 -8.17
N SER A 59 11.72 9.24 -8.37
CA SER A 59 10.62 9.07 -7.41
C SER A 59 11.08 8.36 -6.13
N GLN A 60 11.83 7.26 -6.26
CA GLN A 60 12.44 6.50 -5.15
C GLN A 60 13.35 7.40 -4.30
N ALA A 61 14.19 8.23 -4.92
CA ALA A 61 15.07 9.16 -4.21
C ALA A 61 14.30 10.15 -3.33
N ARG A 62 13.16 10.68 -3.81
CA ARG A 62 12.29 11.56 -3.01
C ARG A 62 11.65 10.86 -1.82
N ARG A 63 11.12 9.63 -2.03
CA ARG A 63 10.54 8.84 -0.94
C ARG A 63 11.59 8.44 0.11
N TYR A 64 12.75 7.98 -0.35
CA TYR A 64 13.87 7.61 0.52
C TYR A 64 14.39 8.81 1.32
N ALA A 65 14.42 10.02 0.74
CA ALA A 65 14.79 11.23 1.47
C ALA A 65 13.83 11.55 2.63
N ARG A 66 12.50 11.49 2.41
CA ARG A 66 11.51 11.69 3.48
C ARG A 66 11.67 10.66 4.60
N TYR A 67 11.79 9.40 4.24
CA TYR A 67 12.01 8.32 5.20
C TYR A 67 13.31 8.49 6.00
N HIS A 68 14.39 8.93 5.35
CA HIS A 68 15.64 9.21 6.05
C HIS A 68 15.50 10.38 7.04
N VAL A 69 14.78 11.45 6.66
CA VAL A 69 14.48 12.56 7.58
C VAL A 69 13.65 12.09 8.79
N GLN A 70 12.61 11.29 8.56
CA GLN A 70 11.78 10.72 9.63
C GLN A 70 12.63 9.91 10.63
N ARG A 71 13.61 9.16 10.12
CA ARG A 71 14.45 8.30 10.96
C ARG A 71 15.51 9.02 11.77
N GLU A 72 16.09 10.08 11.20
CA GLU A 72 17.27 10.73 11.77
C GLU A 72 16.94 12.05 12.50
N THR A 73 15.68 12.48 12.47
CA THR A 73 15.24 13.76 13.06
C THR A 73 13.92 13.63 13.82
N GLU A 74 13.44 14.76 14.35
CA GLU A 74 12.13 14.87 15.03
C GLU A 74 10.95 15.14 14.08
N TYR A 75 11.21 15.38 12.78
CA TYR A 75 10.19 15.72 11.80
C TYR A 75 9.58 14.46 11.20
N ASP A 76 8.30 14.54 10.83
CA ASP A 76 7.55 13.42 10.23
C ASP A 76 7.04 13.80 8.82
N PRO A 77 7.94 13.84 7.81
CA PRO A 77 7.59 14.27 6.45
C PRO A 77 7.02 13.14 5.58
N VAL A 78 6.76 11.96 6.15
CA VAL A 78 6.26 10.80 5.40
C VAL A 78 4.74 10.87 5.35
N PRO A 79 4.10 10.81 4.15
CA PRO A 79 2.65 10.80 4.06
C PRO A 79 2.08 9.57 4.77
N TRP A 80 0.88 9.70 5.36
CA TRP A 80 0.32 8.68 6.24
C TRP A 80 0.16 7.32 5.54
N GLU A 81 -0.13 7.30 4.23
CA GLU A 81 -0.28 6.08 3.44
C GLU A 81 1.01 5.25 3.36
N GLU A 82 2.17 5.92 3.43
CA GLU A 82 3.49 5.30 3.34
C GLU A 82 4.19 5.22 4.72
N HIS A 83 3.49 5.61 5.80
CA HIS A 83 4.07 5.77 7.14
C HIS A 83 4.25 4.43 7.87
N ILE A 84 5.37 3.75 7.63
CA ILE A 84 5.67 2.40 8.14
C ILE A 84 5.37 2.21 9.65
N PRO A 85 5.81 3.06 10.59
CA PRO A 85 5.48 2.86 12.01
C PRO A 85 3.98 2.85 12.33
N ARG A 86 3.15 3.62 11.61
CA ARG A 86 1.69 3.66 11.81
C ARG A 86 1.04 2.41 11.22
N LEU A 87 1.51 1.95 10.06
CA LEU A 87 1.10 0.67 9.49
C LEU A 87 1.43 -0.51 10.42
N GLU A 88 2.64 -0.52 11.01
CA GLU A 88 3.07 -1.53 11.97
C GLU A 88 2.21 -1.50 13.24
N GLN A 89 1.95 -0.32 13.79
CA GLN A 89 1.11 -0.15 14.97
C GLN A 89 -0.33 -0.59 14.70
N THR A 90 -0.89 -0.22 13.55
CA THR A 90 -2.24 -0.61 13.15
C THR A 90 -2.34 -2.12 12.95
N ARG A 91 -1.32 -2.73 12.32
CA ARG A 91 -1.23 -4.19 12.20
C ARG A 91 -1.26 -4.87 13.56
N ALA A 92 -0.43 -4.41 14.50
CA ALA A 92 -0.37 -4.98 15.85
C ALA A 92 -1.71 -4.79 16.60
N ALA A 93 -2.37 -3.63 16.42
CA ALA A 93 -3.68 -3.37 17.00
C ALA A 93 -4.74 -4.34 16.48
N ILE A 94 -4.81 -4.58 15.16
CA ILE A 94 -5.72 -5.55 14.54
C ILE A 94 -5.44 -6.97 15.06
N GLU A 95 -4.18 -7.39 15.13
CA GLU A 95 -3.78 -8.72 15.64
C GLU A 95 -4.16 -8.94 17.10
N ALA A 96 -4.25 -7.87 17.90
CA ALA A 96 -4.56 -7.94 19.32
C ALA A 96 -6.07 -7.96 19.64
N LEU A 97 -6.94 -7.72 18.66
CA LEU A 97 -8.40 -7.71 18.87
C LEU A 97 -8.93 -9.10 19.26
N SER A 98 -9.95 -9.11 20.12
CA SER A 98 -10.80 -10.30 20.25
C SER A 98 -11.68 -10.45 19.00
N THR A 99 -12.24 -11.64 18.79
CA THR A 99 -13.19 -11.88 17.70
C THR A 99 -14.35 -10.87 17.73
N GLU A 100 -14.92 -10.61 18.90
CA GLU A 100 -16.04 -9.67 19.05
C GLU A 100 -15.64 -8.23 18.69
N ALA A 101 -14.46 -7.78 19.11
CA ALA A 101 -13.98 -6.44 18.78
C ALA A 101 -13.63 -6.32 17.29
N PHE A 102 -13.10 -7.38 16.68
CA PHE A 102 -12.88 -7.41 15.24
C PHE A 102 -14.20 -7.32 14.48
N GLU A 103 -15.21 -8.09 14.86
CA GLU A 103 -16.55 -8.01 14.25
C GLU A 103 -17.15 -6.60 14.39
N GLU A 104 -16.96 -5.95 15.54
CA GLU A 104 -17.43 -4.58 15.79
C GLU A 104 -16.81 -3.56 14.82
N TYR A 105 -15.49 -3.57 14.64
CA TYR A 105 -14.80 -2.58 13.80
C TYR A 105 -14.75 -2.93 12.31
N PHE A 106 -14.71 -4.23 11.99
CA PHE A 106 -14.37 -4.72 10.66
C PHE A 106 -15.44 -5.63 10.05
N GLY A 107 -16.49 -6.03 10.80
CA GLY A 107 -17.50 -6.99 10.34
C GLY A 107 -18.16 -6.58 9.02
N THR A 108 -18.61 -5.33 8.91
CA THR A 108 -19.21 -4.79 7.68
C THR A 108 -18.24 -4.87 6.48
N TYR A 109 -16.96 -4.55 6.69
CA TYR A 109 -15.95 -4.61 5.63
C TYR A 109 -15.60 -6.06 5.25
N PHE A 110 -15.53 -6.96 6.24
CA PHE A 110 -15.36 -8.39 6.03
C PHE A 110 -16.50 -9.00 5.21
N ASP A 111 -17.75 -8.65 5.53
CA ASP A 111 -18.93 -9.10 4.77
C ASP A 111 -18.94 -8.50 3.36
N GLN A 112 -18.57 -7.23 3.21
CA GLN A 112 -18.46 -6.57 1.90
C GLN A 112 -17.46 -7.27 0.96
N LEU A 113 -16.29 -7.67 1.48
CA LEU A 113 -15.28 -8.40 0.71
C LEU A 113 -15.79 -9.75 0.22
N ASN A 114 -16.59 -10.43 1.06
CA ASN A 114 -17.20 -11.71 0.75
C ASN A 114 -18.50 -11.61 -0.09
N GLY A 115 -19.00 -10.40 -0.34
CA GLY A 115 -20.25 -10.16 -1.07
C GLY A 115 -20.29 -10.67 -2.51
N HIS A 116 -19.16 -11.10 -3.09
CA HIS A 116 -19.16 -11.82 -4.38
C HIS A 116 -19.84 -13.21 -4.27
N LEU A 117 -19.97 -13.75 -3.06
CA LEU A 117 -20.63 -15.02 -2.84
C LEU A 117 -22.15 -14.85 -3.00
N PRO A 118 -22.83 -15.71 -3.78
CA PRO A 118 -24.27 -15.60 -4.03
C PRO A 118 -25.18 -15.64 -2.79
N THR A 119 -24.62 -15.96 -1.63
CA THR A 119 -25.32 -16.11 -0.36
C THR A 119 -25.15 -14.92 0.58
N ILE A 120 -24.33 -13.93 0.21
CA ILE A 120 -24.02 -12.76 1.02
C ILE A 120 -24.49 -11.53 0.25
N ASP A 121 -25.48 -10.82 0.79
CA ASP A 121 -25.86 -9.52 0.26
C ASP A 121 -24.75 -8.51 0.59
N HIS A 122 -24.41 -7.62 -0.35
CA HIS A 122 -23.49 -6.54 -0.07
C HIS A 122 -24.05 -5.66 1.06
N PRO A 123 -23.37 -5.50 2.20
CA PRO A 123 -23.85 -4.66 3.28
C PRO A 123 -23.90 -3.17 2.89
N VAL A 124 -23.05 -2.75 1.94
CA VAL A 124 -23.07 -1.42 1.33
C VAL A 124 -23.39 -1.56 -0.15
N GLU A 125 -24.45 -0.86 -0.59
CA GLU A 125 -24.85 -0.82 -2.00
C GLU A 125 -23.70 -0.29 -2.87
N HIS A 126 -23.43 -0.97 -3.98
CA HIS A 126 -22.45 -0.52 -4.95
C HIS A 126 -22.94 0.77 -5.62
N PRO A 127 -22.04 1.74 -5.88
CA PRO A 127 -22.34 2.85 -6.76
C PRO A 127 -22.84 2.32 -8.12
N PRO A 128 -23.89 2.89 -8.72
CA PRO A 128 -24.43 2.41 -10.00
C PRO A 128 -23.38 2.33 -11.11
N GLU A 129 -22.36 3.20 -11.06
CA GLU A 129 -21.26 3.23 -12.01
C GLU A 129 -20.30 2.04 -11.86
N LEU A 130 -20.26 1.39 -10.70
CA LEU A 130 -19.35 0.26 -10.42
C LEU A 130 -19.84 -1.06 -11.04
N ASP A 131 -21.15 -1.20 -11.28
CA ASP A 131 -21.75 -2.42 -11.85
C ASP A 131 -21.20 -2.76 -13.26
N ASP A 132 -20.69 -1.76 -13.99
CA ASP A 132 -20.13 -1.89 -15.34
C ASP A 132 -18.60 -2.02 -15.36
N GLU A 133 -17.91 -1.92 -14.21
CA GLU A 133 -16.45 -1.84 -14.15
C GLU A 133 -15.79 -3.17 -13.73
N GLU A 134 -14.75 -3.56 -14.47
CA GLU A 134 -14.01 -4.81 -14.23
C GLU A 134 -13.07 -4.73 -13.01
N PHE A 135 -12.59 -3.53 -12.69
CA PHE A 135 -11.69 -3.29 -11.56
C PHE A 135 -12.34 -2.36 -10.53
N TYR A 136 -12.44 -2.86 -9.30
CA TYR A 136 -12.77 -2.05 -8.15
C TYR A 136 -12.17 -2.59 -6.85
N MET A 137 -12.00 -1.70 -5.89
CA MET A 137 -11.50 -1.97 -4.56
C MET A 137 -12.41 -1.33 -3.52
N TYR A 138 -12.54 -2.01 -2.39
CA TYR A 138 -13.06 -1.43 -1.17
C TYR A 138 -11.88 -0.86 -0.37
N LEU A 139 -12.06 0.35 0.15
CA LEU A 139 -11.11 0.99 1.04
C LEU A 139 -11.74 1.16 2.42
N LEU A 140 -10.94 0.99 3.46
CA LEU A 140 -11.36 1.22 4.85
C LEU A 140 -10.25 1.94 5.60
N ASP A 141 -10.56 3.13 6.12
CA ASP A 141 -9.65 3.90 6.96
C ASP A 141 -9.71 3.40 8.41
N VAL A 142 -8.54 3.28 9.03
CA VAL A 142 -8.38 2.78 10.39
C VAL A 142 -7.67 3.85 11.21
N TYR A 143 -8.27 4.19 12.35
CA TYR A 143 -7.80 5.22 13.27
C TYR A 143 -7.43 4.59 14.60
N LEU A 144 -6.25 4.94 15.12
CA LEU A 144 -5.78 4.54 16.44
C LEU A 144 -5.93 5.68 17.44
N ASP A 145 -6.22 5.34 18.69
CA ASP A 145 -6.17 6.28 19.80
C ASP A 145 -4.73 6.51 20.29
N GLY A 146 -4.57 7.37 21.30
CA GLY A 146 -3.26 7.70 21.88
C GLY A 146 -2.54 6.52 22.57
N ASP A 147 -3.24 5.42 22.86
CA ASP A 147 -2.67 4.20 23.42
C ASP A 147 -2.35 3.15 22.32
N GLY A 148 -2.63 3.47 21.05
CA GLY A 148 -2.40 2.58 19.91
C GLY A 148 -3.48 1.50 19.76
N THR A 149 -4.66 1.70 20.34
CA THR A 149 -5.83 0.82 20.17
C THR A 149 -6.70 1.34 19.03
N ILE A 150 -7.45 0.47 18.36
CA ILE A 150 -8.43 0.90 17.35
C ILE A 150 -9.47 1.82 18.02
N GLU A 151 -9.53 3.06 17.55
CA GLU A 151 -10.49 4.09 17.97
C GLU A 151 -11.75 4.04 17.10
N ALA A 152 -11.55 3.97 15.78
CA ALA A 152 -12.63 3.99 14.80
C ALA A 152 -12.18 3.42 13.45
N THR A 153 -13.16 3.05 12.63
CA THR A 153 -13.02 2.77 11.20
C THR A 153 -13.98 3.67 10.42
N SER A 154 -13.62 4.03 9.19
CA SER A 154 -14.54 4.72 8.29
C SER A 154 -15.68 3.81 7.83
N ASP A 155 -16.71 4.40 7.20
CA ASP A 155 -17.52 3.61 6.27
C ASP A 155 -16.68 3.19 5.06
N ILE A 156 -17.15 2.19 4.33
CA ILE A 156 -16.46 1.66 3.16
C ILE A 156 -16.40 2.74 2.06
N HIS A 157 -15.21 2.97 1.54
CA HIS A 157 -15.01 3.75 0.33
C HIS A 157 -14.86 2.82 -0.87
N PHE A 158 -15.20 3.32 -2.05
CA PHE A 158 -15.02 2.60 -3.30
C PHE A 158 -13.97 3.31 -4.14
N GLN A 159 -13.08 2.52 -4.74
CA GLN A 159 -12.18 2.97 -5.79
C GLN A 159 -12.39 2.09 -7.02
N TYR A 160 -12.57 2.70 -8.18
CA TYR A 160 -12.72 2.01 -9.45
C TYR A 160 -12.13 2.84 -10.60
N LEU A 161 -12.00 2.24 -11.77
CA LEU A 161 -11.48 2.89 -12.97
C LEU A 161 -12.66 3.25 -13.88
N GLU A 162 -12.98 4.54 -14.01
CA GLU A 162 -14.15 5.00 -14.75
C GLU A 162 -13.87 5.10 -16.26
N GLY A 163 -14.66 4.37 -17.04
CA GLY A 163 -14.76 4.51 -18.49
C GLY A 163 -13.49 4.15 -19.29
N PRO A 164 -13.47 4.39 -20.62
CA PRO A 164 -12.46 3.83 -21.53
C PRO A 164 -11.05 4.40 -21.37
N LYS A 165 -10.86 5.36 -20.46
CA LYS A 165 -9.55 5.95 -20.13
C LYS A 165 -9.01 5.45 -18.79
N ASN A 166 -9.70 4.52 -18.14
CA ASN A 166 -9.35 3.98 -16.83
C ASN A 166 -9.06 5.08 -15.82
N LYS A 167 -9.94 6.08 -15.72
CA LYS A 167 -9.73 7.22 -14.84
C LYS A 167 -9.97 6.77 -13.40
N PRO A 168 -9.01 6.92 -12.46
CA PRO A 168 -9.25 6.59 -11.07
C PRO A 168 -10.36 7.46 -10.47
N THR A 169 -11.41 6.82 -9.96
CA THR A 169 -12.57 7.46 -9.33
C THR A 169 -12.77 6.90 -7.93
N HIS A 170 -13.14 7.77 -7.01
CA HIS A 170 -13.37 7.43 -5.61
C HIS A 170 -14.77 7.86 -5.17
N VAL A 171 -15.45 7.00 -4.42
CA VAL A 171 -16.67 7.31 -3.70
C VAL A 171 -16.39 7.14 -2.21
N TRP A 172 -16.38 8.25 -1.48
CA TRP A 172 -16.06 8.26 -0.05
C TRP A 172 -17.30 8.02 0.80
N GLY A 173 -17.32 6.90 1.51
CA GLY A 173 -18.15 6.71 2.72
C GLY A 173 -17.86 7.73 3.83
N ALA A 174 -18.68 7.74 4.89
CA ALA A 174 -18.50 8.63 6.03
C ALA A 174 -17.16 8.41 6.73
N ASP A 175 -16.47 9.51 7.04
CA ASP A 175 -15.28 9.55 7.86
C ASP A 175 -15.65 9.98 9.29
N PRO A 176 -15.40 9.16 10.32
CA PRO A 176 -15.71 9.49 11.71
C PRO A 176 -14.81 10.58 12.28
N LEU A 177 -13.61 10.79 11.72
CA LEU A 177 -12.55 11.66 12.24
C LEU A 177 -11.93 12.53 11.11
N PRO A 178 -12.72 13.36 10.40
CA PRO A 178 -12.29 14.08 9.21
C PRO A 178 -11.26 15.19 9.45
N ASP A 179 -10.96 15.49 10.71
CA ASP A 179 -10.01 16.53 11.12
C ASP A 179 -8.57 15.98 11.26
N ARG A 180 -8.33 14.68 11.03
CA ARG A 180 -6.99 14.07 11.02
C ARG A 180 -6.86 12.95 9.99
N ASP A 181 -5.63 12.68 9.57
CA ASP A 181 -5.34 11.52 8.72
C ASP A 181 -5.53 10.19 9.49
N PRO A 182 -5.94 9.12 8.80
CA PRO A 182 -5.96 7.78 9.37
C PRO A 182 -4.54 7.24 9.61
N ASP A 183 -4.48 6.18 10.40
CA ASP A 183 -3.23 5.49 10.74
C ASP A 183 -2.89 4.38 9.72
N ALA A 184 -3.92 3.82 9.07
CA ALA A 184 -3.77 2.98 7.88
C ALA A 184 -5.04 3.00 7.03
N ARG A 185 -4.91 2.56 5.78
CA ARG A 185 -6.05 2.27 4.89
C ARG A 185 -5.91 0.87 4.33
N LEU A 186 -6.87 0.00 4.64
CA LEU A 186 -7.01 -1.28 3.94
C LEU A 186 -7.47 -1.00 2.51
N GLN A 187 -6.89 -1.71 1.54
CA GLN A 187 -7.13 -1.52 0.12
C GLN A 187 -7.32 -2.91 -0.50
N LEU A 188 -8.56 -3.40 -0.58
CA LEU A 188 -8.81 -4.79 -0.96
C LEU A 188 -9.85 -4.91 -2.06
N MET A 189 -9.56 -5.79 -3.02
CA MET A 189 -10.54 -6.28 -3.98
C MET A 189 -11.47 -7.29 -3.31
N PRO A 190 -12.68 -7.53 -3.84
CA PRO A 190 -13.52 -8.65 -3.40
C PRO A 190 -12.75 -9.96 -3.39
N GLN A 191 -12.86 -10.69 -2.29
CA GLN A 191 -12.19 -11.97 -2.14
C GLN A 191 -12.86 -12.82 -1.06
N TYR A 192 -12.68 -14.14 -1.16
CA TYR A 192 -13.25 -15.06 -0.19
C TYR A 192 -12.36 -15.18 1.06
N LEU A 193 -12.94 -14.91 2.22
CA LEU A 193 -12.34 -15.12 3.54
C LEU A 193 -13.26 -16.04 4.36
N PRO A 194 -12.82 -17.27 4.70
CA PRO A 194 -13.70 -18.33 5.19
C PRO A 194 -14.21 -18.17 6.62
N SER A 195 -13.59 -17.33 7.43
CA SER A 195 -14.03 -17.02 8.79
C SER A 195 -13.49 -15.66 9.23
N VAL A 196 -14.07 -15.14 10.32
CA VAL A 196 -13.62 -13.90 10.96
C VAL A 196 -12.15 -13.98 11.38
N GLU A 197 -11.72 -15.11 11.94
CA GLU A 197 -10.33 -15.30 12.36
C GLU A 197 -9.37 -15.26 11.17
N VAL A 198 -9.74 -15.87 10.04
CA VAL A 198 -8.94 -15.79 8.81
C VAL A 198 -8.99 -14.37 8.24
N GLY A 199 -10.11 -13.66 8.34
CA GLY A 199 -10.23 -12.26 7.95
C GLY A 199 -9.30 -11.34 8.76
N GLN A 200 -9.30 -11.47 10.08
CA GLN A 200 -8.40 -10.74 10.97
C GLN A 200 -6.93 -10.98 10.62
N ALA A 201 -6.54 -12.25 10.47
CA ALA A 201 -5.19 -12.60 10.07
C ALA A 201 -4.84 -12.02 8.68
N PHE A 202 -5.79 -12.03 7.74
CA PHE A 202 -5.59 -11.50 6.40
C PHE A 202 -5.44 -9.98 6.39
N PHE A 203 -6.18 -9.23 7.22
CA PHE A 203 -6.04 -7.78 7.29
C PHE A 203 -4.66 -7.39 7.83
N ALA A 204 -4.17 -8.11 8.84
CA ALA A 204 -2.80 -7.96 9.31
C ALA A 204 -1.76 -8.32 8.23
N TYR A 205 -2.03 -9.38 7.45
CA TYR A 205 -1.20 -9.77 6.30
C TYR A 205 -1.19 -8.72 5.19
N HIS A 206 -2.33 -8.09 4.91
CA HIS A 206 -2.43 -7.01 3.93
C HIS A 206 -1.59 -5.80 4.34
N LEU A 207 -1.66 -5.38 5.61
CA LEU A 207 -0.80 -4.31 6.14
C LEU A 207 0.70 -4.68 6.06
N ARG A 208 1.04 -5.97 6.23
CA ARG A 208 2.41 -6.47 6.01
C ARG A 208 2.85 -6.33 4.55
N CYS A 209 1.95 -6.57 3.58
CA CYS A 209 2.19 -6.30 2.16
C CYS A 209 2.33 -4.79 1.87
N GLN A 210 1.56 -3.93 2.55
CA GLN A 210 1.71 -2.47 2.41
C GLN A 210 3.05 -1.98 2.95
N ILE A 211 3.50 -2.49 4.11
CA ILE A 211 4.83 -2.17 4.66
C ILE A 211 5.95 -2.60 3.69
N ARG A 212 5.84 -3.78 3.09
CA ARG A 212 6.75 -4.23 2.02
C ARG A 212 6.81 -3.20 0.90
N ASP A 213 5.65 -2.77 0.42
CA ASP A 213 5.53 -1.82 -0.69
C ASP A 213 6.18 -0.48 -0.37
N CYS A 214 6.07 0.02 0.86
CA CYS A 214 6.78 1.23 1.29
C CYS A 214 8.29 1.10 1.07
N TYR A 215 8.91 -0.02 1.49
CA TYR A 215 10.34 -0.26 1.26
C TYR A 215 10.69 -0.30 -0.23
N LEU A 216 9.92 -1.06 -1.02
CA LEU A 216 10.18 -1.22 -2.45
C LEU A 216 9.99 0.09 -3.22
N MET A 217 8.97 0.88 -2.90
CA MET A 217 8.74 2.22 -3.49
C MET A 217 9.83 3.23 -3.13
N MET A 218 10.60 2.98 -2.06
CA MET A 218 11.80 3.75 -1.74
C MET A 218 13.06 3.24 -2.45
N GLY A 219 12.96 2.18 -3.27
CA GLY A 219 14.12 1.51 -3.85
C GLY A 219 14.94 0.71 -2.83
N ALA A 220 14.37 0.40 -1.66
CA ALA A 220 15.02 -0.39 -0.62
C ALA A 220 14.50 -1.84 -0.61
N GLU A 221 15.38 -2.77 -0.27
CA GLU A 221 14.98 -4.15 -0.01
C GLU A 221 14.20 -4.21 1.31
N SER A 222 13.03 -4.85 1.30
CA SER A 222 12.24 -5.01 2.53
C SER A 222 12.99 -5.86 3.57
N PRO A 223 12.85 -5.58 4.88
CA PRO A 223 13.27 -6.49 5.95
C PRO A 223 12.64 -7.88 5.79
N GLN A 224 13.32 -8.93 6.27
CA GLN A 224 12.95 -10.33 6.01
C GLN A 224 11.51 -10.63 6.43
N GLU A 225 11.08 -10.09 7.56
CA GLU A 225 9.73 -10.20 8.08
C GLU A 225 8.66 -9.60 7.17
N TYR A 226 9.00 -8.71 6.23
CA TYR A 226 8.05 -8.10 5.28
C TYR A 226 8.17 -8.67 3.86
N ARG A 227 9.02 -9.68 3.62
CA ARG A 227 9.19 -10.28 2.29
C ARG A 227 8.09 -11.29 1.94
N VAL A 228 6.90 -10.76 1.69
CA VAL A 228 5.70 -11.54 1.33
C VAL A 228 5.22 -11.22 -0.07
N LEU A 229 4.43 -12.13 -0.66
CA LEU A 229 3.75 -11.91 -1.94
C LEU A 229 2.28 -11.57 -1.74
N GLY A 230 1.73 -10.76 -2.63
CA GLY A 230 0.31 -10.38 -2.62
C GLY A 230 0.11 -8.88 -2.72
N PRO A 231 -1.10 -8.42 -3.10
CA PRO A 231 -1.39 -7.00 -3.28
C PRO A 231 -1.27 -6.26 -1.95
N GLY A 232 -0.73 -5.04 -1.99
CA GLY A 232 -0.61 -4.15 -0.83
C GLY A 232 -1.18 -2.77 -1.15
N ILE A 233 -0.30 -1.79 -1.40
CA ILE A 233 -0.70 -0.44 -1.81
C ILE A 233 -1.06 -0.47 -3.30
N TYR A 234 -2.23 0.06 -3.67
CA TYR A 234 -2.67 0.07 -5.07
C TYR A 234 -1.70 0.83 -5.98
N GLU A 235 -1.21 2.00 -5.54
CA GLU A 235 -0.21 2.76 -6.30
C GLU A 235 1.05 1.90 -6.56
N ALA A 236 1.55 1.19 -5.55
CA ALA A 236 2.72 0.32 -5.70
C ALA A 236 2.46 -0.78 -6.73
N THR A 237 1.29 -1.42 -6.66
CA THR A 237 0.86 -2.44 -7.63
C THR A 237 0.84 -1.88 -9.06
N SER A 238 0.29 -0.68 -9.25
CA SER A 238 0.32 0.01 -10.54
C SER A 238 1.75 0.24 -11.03
N ARG A 239 2.69 0.59 -10.15
CA ARG A 239 4.11 0.76 -10.51
C ARG A 239 4.78 -0.57 -10.88
N TYR A 240 4.40 -1.68 -10.24
CA TYR A 240 4.94 -3.01 -10.55
C TYR A 240 4.51 -3.51 -11.92
N MET A 241 3.29 -3.15 -12.35
CA MET A 241 2.75 -3.54 -13.66
C MET A 241 3.26 -2.65 -14.82
N THR A 242 3.82 -1.47 -14.54
CA THR A 242 4.33 -0.58 -15.60
C THR A 242 5.65 -1.12 -16.17
N GLU A 243 5.62 -1.52 -17.44
CA GLU A 243 6.80 -1.98 -18.18
C GLU A 243 7.95 -0.96 -18.13
N GLY A 244 9.17 -1.45 -17.92
CA GLY A 244 10.37 -0.64 -17.86
C GLY A 244 10.67 -0.03 -16.50
N ARG A 245 9.81 -0.22 -15.48
CA ARG A 245 10.15 0.11 -14.10
C ARG A 245 10.97 -1.01 -13.43
N PRO A 246 11.81 -0.70 -12.43
CA PRO A 246 12.76 -1.64 -11.86
C PRO A 246 12.12 -2.51 -10.76
N TYR A 247 10.97 -3.11 -11.06
CA TYR A 247 10.20 -3.92 -10.10
C TYR A 247 9.94 -5.32 -10.63
N GLU A 248 10.04 -6.28 -9.72
CA GLU A 248 9.48 -7.62 -9.90
C GLU A 248 7.98 -7.58 -9.52
N PRO A 249 7.16 -8.57 -9.92
CA PRO A 249 5.72 -8.56 -9.66
C PRO A 249 5.37 -9.02 -8.23
N TYR A 250 5.76 -8.24 -7.21
CA TYR A 250 5.53 -8.57 -5.79
C TYR A 250 4.05 -8.75 -5.40
N HIS A 251 3.15 -8.15 -6.18
CA HIS A 251 1.70 -8.24 -5.99
C HIS A 251 1.11 -9.59 -6.44
N GLU A 252 1.81 -10.33 -7.30
CA GLU A 252 1.37 -11.62 -7.80
C GLU A 252 1.60 -12.72 -6.76
N LEU A 253 0.54 -13.44 -6.44
CA LEU A 253 0.56 -14.52 -5.44
C LEU A 253 1.48 -15.69 -5.83
N HIS A 254 1.82 -15.78 -7.11
CA HIS A 254 2.49 -16.91 -7.73
C HIS A 254 3.89 -16.57 -8.28
N ALA A 255 4.37 -15.35 -8.07
CA ALA A 255 5.68 -14.91 -8.54
C ALA A 255 6.82 -15.72 -7.89
N ASP A 256 7.90 -15.93 -8.64
CA ASP A 256 9.13 -16.58 -8.17
C ASP A 256 10.22 -15.52 -7.96
N ILE A 257 10.17 -14.85 -6.82
CA ILE A 257 11.09 -13.75 -6.47
C ILE A 257 11.99 -14.19 -5.31
N PRO A 258 13.33 -14.15 -5.46
CA PRO A 258 14.24 -14.59 -4.42
C PRO A 258 14.01 -13.92 -3.06
N GLY A 259 13.67 -14.73 -2.05
CA GLY A 259 13.45 -14.25 -0.68
C GLY A 259 12.04 -13.76 -0.37
N TYR A 260 11.13 -13.73 -1.34
CA TYR A 260 9.72 -13.40 -1.17
C TYR A 260 8.85 -14.64 -1.36
N ASN A 261 7.79 -14.77 -0.57
CA ASN A 261 6.91 -15.93 -0.67
C ASN A 261 5.49 -15.63 -0.18
N LEU A 262 4.52 -16.38 -0.70
CA LEU A 262 3.16 -16.41 -0.17
C LEU A 262 3.14 -17.30 1.08
N ASP A 263 3.29 -16.71 2.26
CA ASP A 263 3.24 -17.43 3.54
C ASP A 263 1.86 -17.41 4.22
N PHE A 264 0.90 -16.63 3.75
CA PHE A 264 -0.43 -16.52 4.34
C PHE A 264 -1.21 -17.84 4.27
N ASP A 265 -1.84 -18.23 5.38
CA ASP A 265 -2.73 -19.38 5.45
C ASP A 265 -4.18 -18.94 5.28
N TYR A 266 -4.76 -19.24 4.12
CA TYR A 266 -6.16 -19.00 3.79
C TYR A 266 -7.13 -19.97 4.50
N GLY A 267 -6.79 -20.44 5.71
CA GLY A 267 -7.56 -21.38 6.52
C GLY A 267 -7.53 -22.84 6.04
N LEU A 268 -6.67 -23.17 5.08
CA LEU A 268 -6.58 -24.50 4.45
C LEU A 268 -5.13 -25.04 4.42
N GLY A 269 -4.22 -24.41 5.17
CA GLY A 269 -2.80 -24.71 5.16
C GLY A 269 -2.19 -24.59 3.76
N GLU A 270 -1.30 -25.52 3.43
CA GLU A 270 -0.60 -25.54 2.15
C GLU A 270 -1.54 -25.65 0.93
N GLN A 271 -2.70 -26.30 1.08
CA GLN A 271 -3.69 -26.37 0.00
C GLN A 271 -4.31 -25.00 -0.30
N GLY A 272 -4.57 -24.19 0.73
CA GLY A 272 -5.06 -22.82 0.58
C GLY A 272 -4.09 -21.96 -0.22
N LYS A 273 -2.79 -22.06 0.07
CA LYS A 273 -1.73 -21.36 -0.65
C LYS A 273 -1.69 -21.74 -2.12
N GLN A 274 -1.75 -23.04 -2.42
CA GLN A 274 -1.74 -23.54 -3.80
C GLN A 274 -2.98 -23.10 -4.58
N ILE A 275 -4.16 -23.06 -3.93
CA ILE A 275 -5.39 -22.55 -4.52
C ILE A 275 -5.24 -21.05 -4.81
N ALA A 276 -4.75 -20.26 -3.87
CA ALA A 276 -4.52 -18.82 -4.05
C ALA A 276 -3.54 -18.52 -5.19
N GLN A 277 -2.43 -19.28 -5.28
CA GLN A 277 -1.49 -19.21 -6.40
C GLN A 277 -2.14 -19.56 -7.74
N ALA A 278 -2.95 -20.62 -7.78
CA ALA A 278 -3.63 -21.03 -9.01
C ALA A 278 -4.69 -19.99 -9.45
N ALA A 279 -5.44 -19.44 -8.49
CA ALA A 279 -6.41 -18.37 -8.75
C ALA A 279 -5.72 -17.11 -9.27
N GLY A 280 -4.59 -16.71 -8.65
CA GLY A 280 -3.75 -15.59 -9.11
C GLY A 280 -3.32 -15.78 -10.56
N ARG A 281 -2.73 -16.93 -10.91
CA ARG A 281 -2.33 -17.24 -12.30
C ARG A 281 -3.47 -17.12 -13.31
N ILE A 282 -4.70 -17.50 -12.92
CA ILE A 282 -5.86 -17.44 -13.81
C ILE A 282 -6.26 -15.98 -14.04
N ARG A 283 -6.36 -15.19 -12.97
CA ARG A 283 -6.71 -13.77 -13.04
C ARG A 283 -5.68 -12.99 -13.86
N ASP A 284 -4.41 -13.17 -13.55
CA ASP A 284 -3.34 -12.40 -14.18
C ASP A 284 -3.21 -12.80 -15.68
N ALA A 285 -3.57 -14.03 -16.07
CA ALA A 285 -3.62 -14.45 -17.47
C ALA A 285 -4.87 -13.98 -18.26
N THR A 286 -5.92 -13.54 -17.57
CA THR A 286 -7.12 -12.95 -18.20
C THR A 286 -7.00 -11.45 -18.38
N ASP A 287 -6.24 -10.75 -17.54
CA ASP A 287 -5.99 -9.30 -17.65
C ASP A 287 -4.99 -8.95 -18.77
N ASP A 288 -4.22 -9.93 -19.25
CA ASP A 288 -3.29 -9.83 -20.39
C ASP A 288 -3.95 -9.97 -21.79
N GLN A 289 -5.28 -10.12 -21.88
CA GLN A 289 -6.05 -10.30 -23.14
C GLN A 289 -6.90 -9.09 -23.52
#